data_AF-A0A969Z6D2-F1
#
_entry.id   AF-A0A969Z6D2-F1
#
_cell.length_a   1.000
_cell.length_b   1.000
_cell.length_c   1.000
_cell.angle_alpha   90.00
_cell.angle_beta   90.00
_cell.angle_gamma   90.00
#
_symmetry.space_group_name_H-M   'P 1'
#
loop_
_entity.id
_entity.type
_entity.pdbx_description
1 polymer ?
#
loop_
_entity_poly.entity_id
_entity_poly.type
_entity_poly.pdbx_seq_one_letter_code
_entity_poly.pdbx_strand_id
1 'polypeptide(L)'
;MSEKFVNRRRERRMGNAVSRYNELEKLIENITISLEEAKIELDDSVKLLEKKQTKNPTPELERLESDFDQLELDLNLLSEDFENLEELFEEVEEMKEKINLERSSNQNRLLRRVDAIYEHAEEFLEEVENLRDDIFELSEDLYDGKKKQTKEKHEFKSVEDISGIINEAFAGIRNVFVDLGGSKGNSIAAMLAFLGEKEKKELVEMILEDKEETKDLKLSTVFPFLEESDCDKIFIAKMKTIPTKDLTALFPFVSSAALDKMVDEYLDGNFEGLNMTAVYPFLDQETIKKIFYHELNKQK
;
A
#
# COMPACT_ATOMS: atom_id res chain seq x y z
N MET A 1 -19.63 24.53 -33.02
CA MET A 1 -18.89 23.83 -31.94
C MET A 1 -19.67 22.57 -31.60
N SER A 2 -19.13 21.39 -31.94
CA SER A 2 -19.92 20.14 -31.98
C SER A 2 -20.13 19.53 -30.60
N GLU A 3 -21.24 18.80 -30.44
CA GLU A 3 -21.62 18.03 -29.25
C GLU A 3 -20.47 17.17 -28.70
N LYS A 4 -19.58 16.67 -29.56
CA LYS A 4 -18.37 15.91 -29.18
C LYS A 4 -17.39 16.69 -28.28
N PHE A 5 -17.33 18.01 -28.40
CA PHE A 5 -16.48 18.85 -27.53
C PHE A 5 -17.15 19.15 -26.18
N VAL A 6 -18.48 19.25 -26.16
CA VAL A 6 -19.27 19.41 -24.93
C VAL A 6 -19.21 18.13 -24.10
N ASN A 7 -19.35 16.95 -24.73
CA ASN A 7 -19.26 15.66 -24.04
C ASN A 7 -17.89 15.40 -23.40
N ARG A 8 -16.78 15.68 -24.09
CA ARG A 8 -15.43 15.48 -23.51
C ARG A 8 -15.12 16.37 -22.30
N ARG A 9 -15.62 17.61 -22.28
CA ARG A 9 -15.51 18.48 -21.09
C ARG A 9 -16.42 18.00 -19.96
N ARG A 10 -17.57 17.40 -20.28
CA ARG A 10 -18.55 16.89 -19.32
C ARG A 10 -18.08 15.57 -18.69
N GLU A 11 -17.47 14.68 -19.47
CA GLU A 11 -16.82 13.44 -19.02
C GLU A 11 -15.62 13.73 -18.12
N ARG A 12 -14.73 14.67 -18.48
CA ARG A 12 -13.59 15.06 -17.62
C ARG A 12 -14.02 15.65 -16.28
N ARG A 13 -15.11 16.44 -16.24
CA ARG A 13 -15.63 17.00 -14.97
C ARG A 13 -16.41 15.97 -14.14
N MET A 14 -17.12 15.02 -14.78
CA MET A 14 -17.70 13.85 -14.09
C MET A 14 -16.60 12.99 -13.47
N GLY A 15 -15.51 12.76 -14.21
CA GLY A 15 -14.35 12.01 -13.74
C GLY A 15 -13.74 12.65 -12.49
N ASN A 16 -13.52 13.97 -12.46
CA ASN A 16 -12.87 14.62 -11.33
C ASN A 16 -13.67 14.54 -10.02
N ALA A 17 -14.99 14.81 -10.02
CA ALA A 17 -15.77 14.80 -8.78
C ALA A 17 -15.99 13.38 -8.23
N VAL A 18 -16.22 12.40 -9.10
CA VAL A 18 -16.38 11.00 -8.68
C VAL A 18 -15.04 10.39 -8.28
N SER A 19 -13.95 10.69 -9.00
CA SER A 19 -12.59 10.26 -8.61
C SER A 19 -12.23 10.79 -7.23
N ARG A 20 -12.43 12.09 -6.99
CA ARG A 20 -12.10 12.71 -5.71
C ARG A 20 -12.91 12.14 -4.55
N TYR A 21 -14.20 11.83 -4.77
CA TYR A 21 -15.01 11.12 -3.78
C TYR A 21 -14.44 9.72 -3.48
N ASN A 22 -14.07 8.96 -4.51
CA ASN A 22 -13.50 7.62 -4.29
C ASN A 22 -12.12 7.67 -3.61
N GLU A 23 -11.35 8.76 -3.81
CA GLU A 23 -10.12 9.01 -3.05
C GLU A 23 -10.43 9.27 -1.57
N LEU A 24 -11.44 10.08 -1.29
CA LEU A 24 -11.90 10.33 0.09
C LEU A 24 -12.40 9.05 0.76
N GLU A 25 -13.20 8.24 0.07
CA GLU A 25 -13.71 6.95 0.57
C GLU A 25 -12.58 6.02 1.03
N LYS A 26 -11.52 5.89 0.22
CA LYS A 26 -10.32 5.11 0.60
C LYS A 26 -9.56 5.71 1.77
N LEU A 27 -9.50 7.03 1.85
CA LEU A 27 -8.83 7.72 2.95
C LEU A 27 -9.56 7.46 4.28
N ILE A 28 -10.90 7.53 4.28
CA ILE A 28 -11.72 7.16 5.44
C ILE A 28 -11.49 5.69 5.82
N GLU A 29 -11.49 4.77 4.86
CA GLU A 29 -11.19 3.35 5.11
C GLU A 29 -9.81 3.14 5.77
N ASN A 30 -8.78 3.84 5.29
CA ASN A 30 -7.44 3.78 5.86
C ASN A 30 -7.39 4.30 7.31
N ILE A 31 -8.10 5.39 7.59
CA ILE A 31 -8.20 5.96 8.94
C ILE A 31 -8.89 4.96 9.89
N THR A 32 -10.01 4.37 9.46
CA THR A 32 -10.72 3.34 10.24
C THR A 32 -9.78 2.19 10.62
N ILE A 33 -9.00 1.69 9.66
CA ILE A 33 -8.02 0.62 9.89
C ILE A 33 -6.95 1.08 10.89
N SER A 34 -6.36 2.25 10.69
CA SER A 34 -5.26 2.77 11.52
C SER A 34 -5.69 3.01 12.97
N LEU A 35 -6.91 3.51 13.19
CA LEU A 35 -7.49 3.66 14.53
C LEU A 35 -7.71 2.33 15.23
N GLU A 36 -8.19 1.31 14.51
CA GLU A 36 -8.40 -0.02 15.07
C GLU A 36 -7.07 -0.67 15.44
N GLU A 37 -6.04 -0.50 14.61
CA GLU A 37 -4.68 -0.96 14.92
C GLU A 37 -4.13 -0.28 16.17
N ALA A 38 -4.25 1.05 16.29
CA ALA A 38 -3.83 1.79 17.49
C ALA A 38 -4.54 1.30 18.76
N LYS A 39 -5.87 1.03 18.69
CA LYS A 39 -6.65 0.45 19.80
C LYS A 39 -6.12 -0.90 20.24
N ILE A 40 -5.84 -1.79 19.28
CA ILE A 40 -5.33 -3.13 19.56
C ILE A 40 -3.91 -3.05 20.18
N GLU A 41 -3.02 -2.25 19.59
CA GLU A 41 -1.64 -2.09 20.07
C GLU A 41 -1.58 -1.50 21.49
N LEU A 42 -2.44 -0.51 21.79
CA LEU A 42 -2.56 0.07 23.12
C LEU A 42 -3.10 -0.95 24.14
N ASP A 43 -4.20 -1.64 23.83
CA ASP A 43 -4.83 -2.64 24.72
C ASP A 43 -3.86 -3.79 25.05
N ASP A 44 -3.11 -4.27 24.06
CA ASP A 44 -2.09 -5.30 24.27
C ASP A 44 -0.92 -4.79 25.14
N SER A 45 -0.51 -3.53 24.96
CA SER A 45 0.54 -2.89 25.76
C SER A 45 0.11 -2.71 27.21
N VAL A 46 -1.11 -2.23 27.45
CA VAL A 46 -1.68 -2.07 28.81
C VAL A 46 -1.77 -3.43 29.50
N LYS A 47 -2.29 -4.48 28.85
CA LYS A 47 -2.32 -5.84 29.42
C LYS A 47 -0.92 -6.36 29.78
N LEU A 48 0.08 -6.05 28.97
CA LEU A 48 1.46 -6.43 29.23
C LEU A 48 2.03 -5.68 30.44
N LEU A 49 1.76 -4.38 30.55
CA LEU A 49 2.12 -3.54 31.69
C LEU A 49 1.51 -4.07 32.98
N GLU A 50 0.20 -4.31 33.01
CA GLU A 50 -0.51 -4.86 34.18
C GLU A 50 0.13 -6.18 34.65
N LYS A 51 0.45 -7.07 33.70
CA LYS A 51 1.12 -8.35 33.97
C LYS A 51 2.53 -8.16 34.55
N LYS A 52 3.24 -7.09 34.19
CA LYS A 52 4.55 -6.75 34.74
C LYS A 52 4.44 -6.14 36.13
N GLN A 53 3.56 -5.16 36.31
CA GLN A 53 3.30 -4.52 37.60
C GLN A 53 2.87 -5.54 38.67
N THR A 54 1.98 -6.46 38.32
CA THR A 54 1.54 -7.54 39.23
C THR A 54 2.66 -8.47 39.68
N LYS A 55 3.69 -8.66 38.83
CA LYS A 55 4.85 -9.52 39.14
C LYS A 55 5.95 -8.79 39.90
N ASN A 56 6.27 -7.55 39.51
CA ASN A 56 7.33 -6.76 40.10
C ASN A 56 7.03 -5.25 39.92
N PRO A 57 6.31 -4.62 40.86
CA PRO A 57 5.96 -3.22 40.75
C PRO A 57 7.19 -2.33 40.95
N THR A 58 7.35 -1.35 40.08
CA THR A 58 8.47 -0.39 40.08
C THR A 58 7.97 1.00 39.73
N PRO A 59 8.58 2.09 40.24
CA PRO A 59 8.19 3.46 39.90
C PRO A 59 8.22 3.77 38.40
N GLU A 60 9.08 3.09 37.63
CA GLU A 60 9.13 3.20 36.17
C GLU A 60 7.84 2.68 35.52
N LEU A 61 7.28 1.58 36.02
CA LEU A 61 6.03 1.01 35.52
C LEU A 61 4.81 1.85 35.94
N GLU A 62 4.85 2.55 37.08
CA GLU A 62 3.79 3.49 37.49
C GLU A 62 3.78 4.75 36.59
N ARG A 63 4.96 5.21 36.14
CA ARG A 63 5.03 6.31 35.17
C ARG A 63 4.48 5.89 33.82
N LEU A 64 4.89 4.71 33.36
CA LEU A 64 4.44 4.16 32.09
C LEU A 64 2.92 3.91 32.08
N GLU A 65 2.33 3.51 33.21
CA GLU A 65 0.87 3.47 33.39
C GLU A 65 0.22 4.83 33.15
N SER A 66 0.75 5.89 33.79
CA SER A 66 0.26 7.24 33.58
C SER A 66 0.41 7.73 32.13
N ASP A 67 1.46 7.30 31.43
CA ASP A 67 1.68 7.66 30.03
C ASP A 67 0.69 6.92 29.11
N PHE A 68 0.43 5.63 29.36
CA PHE A 68 -0.59 4.87 28.62
C PHE A 68 -2.02 5.35 28.91
N ASP A 69 -2.33 5.77 30.15
CA ASP A 69 -3.63 6.38 30.49
C ASP A 69 -3.86 7.66 29.65
N GLN A 70 -2.81 8.44 29.41
CA GLN A 70 -2.88 9.63 28.57
C GLN A 70 -3.11 9.26 27.10
N LEU A 71 -2.41 8.26 26.59
CA LEU A 71 -2.63 7.76 25.23
C LEU A 71 -4.04 7.18 25.03
N GLU A 72 -4.60 6.52 26.05
CA GLU A 72 -5.99 6.05 26.01
C GLU A 72 -6.97 7.22 25.92
N LEU A 73 -6.72 8.30 26.66
CA LEU A 73 -7.52 9.53 26.55
C LEU A 73 -7.43 10.13 25.15
N ASP A 74 -6.22 10.25 24.60
CA ASP A 74 -5.98 10.84 23.29
C ASP A 74 -6.62 9.98 22.18
N LEU A 75 -6.53 8.66 22.26
CA LEU A 75 -7.17 7.71 21.34
C LEU A 75 -8.71 7.80 21.38
N ASN A 76 -9.27 8.02 22.56
CA ASN A 76 -10.71 8.19 22.72
C ASN A 76 -11.17 9.51 22.10
N LEU A 77 -10.42 10.61 22.29
CA LEU A 77 -10.71 11.90 21.65
C LEU A 77 -10.64 11.79 20.13
N LEU A 78 -9.60 11.16 19.59
CA LEU A 78 -9.50 10.91 18.14
C LEU A 78 -10.65 10.02 17.65
N SER A 79 -11.06 9.02 18.42
CA SER A 79 -12.21 8.19 18.04
C SER A 79 -13.51 9.01 17.96
N GLU A 80 -13.75 9.92 18.90
CA GLU A 80 -14.90 10.85 18.85
C GLU A 80 -14.81 11.81 17.65
N ASP A 81 -13.62 12.34 17.36
CA ASP A 81 -13.40 13.21 16.20
C ASP A 81 -13.58 12.46 14.87
N PHE A 82 -13.23 11.18 14.83
CA PHE A 82 -13.45 10.32 13.67
C PHE A 82 -14.93 10.05 13.42
N GLU A 83 -15.73 9.82 14.47
CA GLU A 83 -17.19 9.67 14.32
C GLU A 83 -17.81 10.91 13.65
N ASN A 84 -17.33 12.11 13.98
CA ASN A 84 -17.76 13.34 13.31
C ASN A 84 -17.35 13.37 11.82
N LEU A 85 -16.16 12.86 11.50
CA LEU A 85 -15.68 12.77 10.12
C LEU A 85 -16.49 11.76 9.31
N GLU A 86 -16.86 10.62 9.91
CA GLU A 86 -17.75 9.62 9.30
C GLU A 86 -19.14 10.21 9.03
N GLU A 87 -19.72 10.97 9.97
CA GLU A 87 -21.01 11.65 9.77
C GLU A 87 -20.94 12.62 8.57
N LEU A 88 -19.87 13.41 8.46
CA LEU A 88 -19.65 14.32 7.33
C LEU A 88 -19.49 13.56 6.01
N PHE A 89 -18.82 12.41 6.02
CA PHE A 89 -18.66 11.55 4.85
C PHE A 89 -20.01 10.95 4.40
N GLU A 90 -20.82 10.45 5.33
CA GLU A 90 -22.17 9.96 5.09
C GLU A 90 -23.07 11.06 4.47
N GLU A 91 -23.01 12.30 4.97
CA GLU A 91 -23.75 13.42 4.36
C GLU A 91 -23.39 13.63 2.88
N VAL A 92 -22.10 13.47 2.55
CA VAL A 92 -21.60 13.63 1.18
C VAL A 92 -22.02 12.46 0.29
N GLU A 93 -22.02 11.24 0.82
CA GLU A 93 -22.55 10.06 0.15
C GLU A 93 -24.04 10.23 -0.17
N GLU A 94 -24.86 10.57 0.82
CA GLU A 94 -26.29 10.83 0.61
C GLU A 94 -26.53 11.94 -0.43
N MET A 95 -25.72 13.01 -0.38
CA MET A 95 -25.81 14.08 -1.37
C MET A 95 -25.52 13.57 -2.78
N LYS A 96 -24.46 12.78 -2.94
CA LYS A 96 -24.04 12.19 -4.22
C LYS A 96 -25.16 11.36 -4.83
N GLU A 97 -25.89 10.58 -4.02
CA GLU A 97 -27.03 9.78 -4.45
C GLU A 97 -28.24 10.63 -4.90
N LYS A 98 -28.50 11.75 -4.22
CA LYS A 98 -29.68 12.60 -4.45
C LYS A 98 -29.52 13.57 -5.62
N ILE A 99 -28.30 13.86 -6.09
CA ILE A 99 -28.04 14.86 -7.13
C ILE A 99 -27.80 14.26 -8.51
N ASN A 100 -28.31 14.92 -9.57
CA ASN A 100 -27.94 14.56 -10.94
C ASN A 100 -26.51 15.03 -11.26
N LEU A 101 -25.56 14.11 -11.24
CA LEU A 101 -24.14 14.35 -11.51
C LEU A 101 -23.81 14.67 -12.98
N GLU A 102 -24.75 14.56 -13.92
CA GLU A 102 -24.54 15.05 -15.29
C GLU A 102 -24.51 16.58 -15.38
N ARG A 103 -24.99 17.28 -14.34
CA ARG A 103 -24.98 18.74 -14.27
C ARG A 103 -23.68 19.22 -13.63
N SER A 104 -22.95 20.07 -14.34
CA SER A 104 -21.67 20.62 -13.85
C SER A 104 -21.78 21.43 -12.55
N SER A 105 -22.92 22.06 -12.29
CA SER A 105 -23.16 22.77 -11.03
C SER A 105 -23.21 21.81 -9.84
N ASN A 106 -23.78 20.63 -10.04
CA ASN A 106 -23.90 19.59 -9.01
C ASN A 106 -22.54 18.93 -8.76
N GLN A 107 -21.76 18.67 -9.82
CA GLN A 107 -20.38 18.19 -9.70
C GLN A 107 -19.51 19.14 -8.89
N ASN A 108 -19.54 20.44 -9.21
CA ASN A 108 -18.75 21.43 -8.48
C ASN A 108 -19.20 21.55 -7.01
N ARG A 109 -20.49 21.34 -6.73
CA ARG A 109 -21.01 21.34 -5.37
C ARG A 109 -20.53 20.13 -4.58
N LEU A 110 -20.57 18.95 -5.18
CA LEU A 110 -20.03 17.73 -4.58
C LEU A 110 -18.53 17.86 -4.33
N LEU A 111 -17.77 18.25 -5.36
CA LEU A 111 -16.31 18.38 -5.29
C LEU A 111 -15.86 19.31 -4.16
N ARG A 112 -16.51 20.47 -3.98
CA ARG A 112 -16.17 21.39 -2.88
C ARG A 112 -16.38 20.79 -1.48
N ARG A 113 -17.39 19.94 -1.32
CA ARG A 113 -17.64 19.27 -0.04
C ARG A 113 -16.64 18.16 0.18
N VAL A 114 -16.41 17.35 -0.85
CA VAL A 114 -15.39 16.28 -0.81
C VAL A 114 -14.02 16.86 -0.49
N ASP A 115 -13.58 17.92 -1.17
CA ASP A 115 -12.27 18.53 -0.94
C ASP A 115 -12.12 19.08 0.48
N ALA A 116 -13.18 19.69 1.03
CA ALA A 116 -13.15 20.20 2.41
C ALA A 116 -13.00 19.09 3.45
N ILE A 117 -13.65 17.95 3.24
CA ILE A 117 -13.52 16.79 4.15
C ILE A 117 -12.17 16.11 3.93
N TYR A 118 -11.69 16.04 2.69
CA TYR A 118 -10.44 15.37 2.35
C TYR A 118 -9.24 15.99 3.06
N GLU A 119 -9.14 17.32 3.08
CA GLU A 119 -8.06 18.01 3.82
C GLU A 119 -8.09 17.65 5.32
N HIS A 120 -9.29 17.59 5.92
CA HIS A 120 -9.44 17.24 7.34
C HIS A 120 -9.12 15.76 7.60
N ALA A 121 -9.50 14.87 6.67
CA ALA A 121 -9.19 13.46 6.76
C ALA A 121 -7.68 13.17 6.63
N GLU A 122 -6.95 13.92 5.81
CA GLU A 122 -5.48 13.80 5.72
C GLU A 122 -4.81 14.22 7.03
N GLU A 123 -5.21 15.37 7.59
CA GLU A 123 -4.70 15.86 8.88
C GLU A 123 -5.01 14.84 10.00
N PHE A 124 -6.23 14.31 10.01
CA PHE A 124 -6.64 13.30 10.99
C PHE A 124 -5.82 12.01 10.89
N LEU A 125 -5.53 11.54 9.67
CA LEU A 125 -4.70 10.35 9.49
C LEU A 125 -3.29 10.55 10.08
N GLU A 126 -2.68 11.72 9.87
CA GLU A 126 -1.38 12.07 10.44
C GLU A 126 -1.43 12.07 11.98
N GLU A 127 -2.51 12.56 12.60
CA GLU A 127 -2.69 12.51 14.05
C GLU A 127 -2.78 11.08 14.59
N VAL A 128 -3.50 10.19 13.89
CA VAL A 128 -3.60 8.76 14.25
C VAL A 128 -2.25 8.05 14.10
N GLU A 129 -1.51 8.33 13.02
CA GLU A 129 -0.17 7.76 12.80
C GLU A 129 0.82 8.20 13.90
N ASN A 130 0.80 9.48 14.29
CA ASN A 130 1.63 10.00 15.38
C ASN A 130 1.29 9.32 16.72
N LEU A 131 0.00 9.16 17.03
CA LEU A 131 -0.42 8.47 18.26
C LEU A 131 0.05 7.02 18.27
N ARG A 132 -0.01 6.35 17.11
CA ARG A 132 0.47 4.97 16.98
C ARG A 132 1.99 4.87 17.20
N ASP A 133 2.76 5.82 16.68
CA ASP A 133 4.19 5.90 16.94
C ASP A 133 4.48 6.09 18.45
N ASP A 134 3.72 6.95 19.14
CA ASP A 134 3.85 7.13 20.59
C ASP A 134 3.52 5.85 21.39
N ILE A 135 2.43 5.14 21.01
CA ILE A 135 2.08 3.84 21.58
C ILE A 135 3.23 2.85 21.38
N PHE A 136 3.78 2.80 20.17
CA PHE A 136 4.88 1.90 19.84
C PHE A 136 6.13 2.19 20.68
N GLU A 137 6.57 3.46 20.75
CA GLU A 137 7.74 3.87 21.53
C GLU A 137 7.60 3.50 23.01
N LEU A 138 6.44 3.76 23.62
CA LEU A 138 6.19 3.41 25.02
C LEU A 138 6.08 1.88 25.22
N SER A 139 5.54 1.16 24.23
CA SER A 139 5.46 -0.30 24.28
C SER A 139 6.85 -0.96 24.25
N GLU A 140 7.85 -0.36 23.60
CA GLU A 140 9.23 -0.91 23.59
C GLU A 140 9.81 -1.02 25.01
N ASP A 141 9.52 -0.04 25.87
CA ASP A 141 9.98 -0.02 27.26
C ASP A 141 9.35 -1.14 28.11
N LEU A 142 8.22 -1.72 27.67
CA LEU A 142 7.61 -2.89 28.29
C LEU A 142 8.34 -4.20 27.99
N TYR A 143 9.26 -4.27 27.04
CA TYR A 143 10.00 -5.51 26.76
C TYR A 143 11.26 -5.58 27.64
N ASP A 144 11.33 -6.56 28.55
CA ASP A 144 12.47 -6.75 29.46
C ASP A 144 13.80 -6.91 28.70
N GLY A 145 14.66 -5.89 28.74
CA GLY A 145 16.09 -6.06 29.01
C GLY A 145 16.93 -6.95 28.06
N LYS A 146 16.48 -7.24 26.83
CA LYS A 146 17.36 -7.75 25.77
C LYS A 146 17.37 -6.76 24.61
N LYS A 147 18.38 -5.88 24.69
CA LYS A 147 18.74 -4.76 23.80
C LYS A 147 17.73 -3.62 23.88
N LYS A 148 17.97 -2.58 24.71
CA LYS A 148 18.69 -1.39 24.18
C LYS A 148 19.25 -1.66 22.78
N GLN A 149 18.44 -1.44 21.76
CA GLN A 149 18.99 -1.01 20.49
C GLN A 149 19.51 0.42 20.68
N THR A 150 20.68 0.53 21.31
CA THR A 150 21.68 1.37 20.68
C THR A 150 21.63 1.03 19.19
N LYS A 151 21.63 2.04 18.32
CA LYS A 151 22.01 1.89 16.90
C LYS A 151 23.40 1.26 16.82
N GLU A 152 23.56 0.01 17.20
CA GLU A 152 24.69 -0.82 16.89
C GLU A 152 24.42 -1.31 15.48
N LYS A 153 25.26 -0.85 14.56
CA LYS A 153 25.42 -1.47 13.25
C LYS A 153 25.66 -2.96 13.49
N HIS A 154 24.61 -3.77 13.36
CA HIS A 154 24.79 -5.21 13.28
C HIS A 154 25.31 -5.53 11.88
N GLU A 155 26.63 -5.66 11.77
CA GLU A 155 27.23 -6.40 10.67
C GLU A 155 26.79 -7.86 10.79
N PHE A 156 25.89 -8.29 9.91
CA PHE A 156 25.49 -9.68 9.77
C PHE A 156 26.68 -10.50 9.25
N LYS A 157 27.03 -11.59 9.96
CA LYS A 157 28.20 -12.42 9.62
C LYS A 157 27.84 -13.69 8.82
N SER A 158 26.60 -14.17 8.89
CA SER A 158 26.16 -15.38 8.17
C SER A 158 24.64 -15.53 8.08
N VAL A 159 24.20 -16.30 7.08
CA VAL A 159 22.80 -16.58 6.72
C VAL A 159 22.11 -17.50 7.74
N GLU A 160 22.85 -18.35 8.45
CA GLU A 160 22.31 -19.27 9.45
C GLU A 160 21.75 -18.57 10.70
N ASP A 161 22.29 -17.40 11.07
CA ASP A 161 21.83 -16.61 12.23
C ASP A 161 20.46 -15.97 11.98
N ILE A 162 20.16 -15.68 10.71
CA ILE A 162 18.88 -15.10 10.26
C ILE A 162 17.76 -16.14 10.37
N SER A 163 18.05 -17.40 10.02
CA SER A 163 17.07 -18.50 10.07
C SER A 163 16.60 -18.82 11.49
N GLY A 164 17.48 -18.72 12.49
CA GLY A 164 17.13 -18.99 13.89
C GLY A 164 16.15 -17.96 14.46
N ILE A 165 16.40 -16.68 14.18
CA ILE A 165 15.59 -15.55 14.67
C ILE A 165 14.23 -15.52 13.97
N ILE A 166 14.20 -15.79 12.66
CA ILE A 166 12.95 -15.96 11.89
C ILE A 166 12.15 -17.15 12.44
N ASN A 167 12.77 -18.28 12.76
CA ASN A 167 11.98 -19.41 13.27
C ASN A 167 11.40 -19.19 14.67
N GLU A 168 12.07 -18.43 15.55
CA GLU A 168 11.55 -18.06 16.87
C GLU A 168 10.45 -16.99 16.80
N ALA A 169 10.63 -15.93 16.01
CA ALA A 169 9.63 -14.88 15.83
C ALA A 169 8.34 -15.41 15.17
N PHE A 170 8.46 -16.38 14.27
CA PHE A 170 7.33 -16.92 13.53
C PHE A 170 6.65 -18.13 14.21
N ALA A 171 7.20 -18.65 15.32
CA ALA A 171 6.59 -19.76 16.07
C ALA A 171 5.27 -19.36 16.76
N GLY A 172 5.14 -18.11 17.22
CA GLY A 172 3.91 -17.58 17.81
C GLY A 172 2.84 -17.24 16.79
N ILE A 173 3.25 -16.72 15.62
CA ILE A 173 2.37 -16.24 14.55
C ILE A 173 1.79 -17.40 13.72
N ARG A 174 2.47 -18.56 13.69
CA ARG A 174 2.05 -19.75 12.94
C ARG A 174 0.65 -20.25 13.34
N ASN A 175 0.23 -20.07 14.59
CA ASN A 175 -1.08 -20.54 15.04
C ASN A 175 -2.22 -19.61 14.62
N VAL A 176 -1.96 -18.33 14.37
CA VAL A 176 -2.96 -17.36 13.87
C VAL A 176 -3.11 -17.46 12.35
N PHE A 177 -2.01 -17.71 11.64
CA PHE A 177 -2.00 -17.81 10.17
C PHE A 177 -2.54 -19.15 9.62
N VAL A 178 -2.61 -20.20 10.44
CA VAL A 178 -3.22 -21.49 10.03
C VAL A 178 -4.75 -21.41 9.95
N ASP A 179 -5.38 -20.51 10.70
CA ASP A 179 -6.85 -20.34 10.71
C ASP A 179 -7.38 -19.41 9.59
N LEU A 180 -6.51 -18.57 9.00
CA LEU A 180 -6.81 -17.80 7.79
C LEU A 180 -6.25 -18.55 6.57
N GLY A 181 -7.03 -19.50 6.04
CA GLY A 181 -6.65 -20.41 4.95
C GLY A 181 -6.21 -19.75 3.62
N GLY A 182 -5.07 -19.07 3.60
CA GLY A 182 -4.51 -18.36 2.45
C GLY A 182 -3.08 -18.80 2.14
N SER A 183 -2.81 -19.08 0.86
CA SER A 183 -1.48 -19.42 0.37
C SER A 183 -0.45 -18.32 0.69
N LYS A 184 0.83 -18.72 0.89
CA LYS A 184 2.02 -17.88 1.18
C LYS A 184 2.07 -16.49 0.52
N GLY A 185 1.49 -16.31 -0.68
CA GLY A 185 1.47 -15.02 -1.39
C GLY A 185 0.67 -13.89 -0.73
N ASN A 186 -0.40 -14.19 0.03
CA ASN A 186 -1.20 -13.14 0.68
C ASN A 186 -0.55 -12.61 1.97
N SER A 187 0.29 -13.43 2.61
CA SER A 187 1.05 -13.06 3.81
C SER A 187 2.18 -12.09 3.49
N ILE A 188 2.87 -12.26 2.36
CA ILE A 188 3.98 -11.40 1.95
C ILE A 188 3.47 -10.02 1.51
N ALA A 189 2.34 -9.97 0.80
CA ALA A 189 1.70 -8.72 0.37
C ALA A 189 1.44 -7.76 1.54
N ALA A 190 0.88 -8.29 2.63
CA ALA A 190 0.60 -7.52 3.83
C ALA A 190 1.89 -7.02 4.49
N MET A 191 2.96 -7.81 4.50
CA MET A 191 4.25 -7.41 5.10
C MET A 191 4.97 -6.33 4.29
N LEU A 192 4.84 -6.31 2.96
CA LEU A 192 5.55 -5.38 2.08
C LEU A 192 5.21 -3.91 2.34
N ALA A 193 3.98 -3.62 2.77
CA ALA A 193 3.55 -2.26 3.10
C ALA A 193 4.34 -1.67 4.27
N PHE A 194 4.81 -2.51 5.19
CA PHE A 194 5.51 -2.12 6.41
C PHE A 194 7.03 -2.23 6.32
N LEU A 195 7.57 -2.69 5.18
CA LEU A 195 9.02 -2.77 4.98
C LEU A 195 9.60 -1.38 4.69
N GLY A 196 10.78 -1.11 5.25
CA GLY A 196 11.57 0.05 4.91
C GLY A 196 12.15 -0.04 3.49
N GLU A 197 12.55 1.11 2.94
CA GLU A 197 13.09 1.18 1.58
C GLU A 197 14.34 0.31 1.39
N LYS A 198 15.18 0.16 2.42
CA LYS A 198 16.37 -0.69 2.36
C LYS A 198 16.01 -2.17 2.14
N GLU A 199 15.04 -2.67 2.89
CA GLU A 199 14.56 -4.05 2.82
C GLU A 199 13.88 -4.32 1.47
N LYS A 200 13.13 -3.34 0.95
CA LYS A 200 12.56 -3.40 -0.41
C LYS A 200 13.65 -3.50 -1.48
N LYS A 201 14.74 -2.72 -1.37
CA LYS A 201 15.88 -2.81 -2.30
C LYS A 201 16.57 -4.19 -2.22
N GLU A 202 16.75 -4.75 -1.03
CA GLU A 202 17.30 -6.10 -0.86
C GLU A 202 16.40 -7.17 -1.52
N LEU A 203 15.08 -7.05 -1.37
CA LEU A 203 14.13 -7.93 -2.06
C LEU A 203 14.24 -7.81 -3.59
N VAL A 204 14.39 -6.59 -4.12
CA VAL A 204 14.63 -6.36 -5.56
C VAL A 204 15.89 -7.09 -6.02
N GLU A 205 16.99 -6.99 -5.27
CA GLU A 205 18.24 -7.69 -5.57
C GLU A 205 18.04 -9.22 -5.54
N MET A 206 17.35 -9.75 -4.53
CA MET A 206 17.04 -11.18 -4.45
C MET A 206 16.22 -11.70 -5.64
N ILE A 207 15.23 -10.93 -6.08
CA ILE A 207 14.41 -11.26 -7.27
C ILE A 207 15.28 -11.25 -8.53
N LEU A 208 16.13 -10.24 -8.70
CA LEU A 208 17.03 -10.13 -9.84
C LEU A 208 18.04 -11.29 -9.88
N GLU A 209 18.53 -11.74 -8.71
CA GLU A 209 19.46 -12.86 -8.56
C GLU A 209 18.81 -14.27 -8.61
N ASP A 210 17.49 -14.38 -8.83
CA ASP A 210 16.76 -15.65 -8.87
C ASP A 210 16.95 -16.50 -7.58
N LYS A 211 17.01 -15.85 -6.42
CA LYS A 211 17.11 -16.53 -5.13
C LYS A 211 15.93 -17.48 -4.92
N GLU A 212 16.18 -18.68 -4.38
CA GLU A 212 15.18 -19.74 -4.21
C GLU A 212 13.94 -19.25 -3.43
N GLU A 213 14.18 -18.37 -2.45
CA GLU A 213 13.21 -17.75 -1.58
C GLU A 213 12.18 -16.89 -2.34
N THR A 214 12.52 -16.41 -3.53
CA THR A 214 11.67 -15.53 -4.35
C THR A 214 10.91 -16.25 -5.46
N LYS A 215 11.14 -17.56 -5.66
CA LYS A 215 10.58 -18.30 -6.80
C LYS A 215 9.05 -18.37 -6.82
N ASP A 216 8.43 -18.50 -5.65
CA ASP A 216 6.98 -18.58 -5.52
C ASP A 216 6.30 -17.19 -5.43
N LEU A 217 7.08 -16.11 -5.48
CA LEU A 217 6.60 -14.75 -5.29
C LEU A 217 5.96 -14.21 -6.57
N LYS A 218 4.70 -13.79 -6.48
CA LYS A 218 4.00 -13.13 -7.58
C LYS A 218 4.43 -11.67 -7.67
N LEU A 219 5.11 -11.30 -8.75
CA LEU A 219 5.59 -9.92 -8.96
C LEU A 219 4.46 -8.87 -8.92
N SER A 220 3.27 -9.21 -9.41
CA SER A 220 2.10 -8.33 -9.36
C SER A 220 1.65 -7.97 -7.93
N THR A 221 2.06 -8.77 -6.95
CA THR A 221 1.81 -8.53 -5.52
C THR A 221 2.87 -7.62 -4.91
N VAL A 222 4.07 -7.56 -5.51
CA VAL A 222 5.21 -6.79 -4.98
C VAL A 222 5.27 -5.39 -5.59
N PHE A 223 5.01 -5.28 -6.90
CA PHE A 223 5.15 -4.05 -7.68
C PHE A 223 4.42 -2.83 -7.10
N PRO A 224 3.22 -2.93 -6.48
CA PRO A 224 2.56 -1.78 -5.87
C PRO A 224 3.35 -1.08 -4.77
N PHE A 225 4.34 -1.76 -4.16
CA PHE A 225 5.10 -1.28 -3.01
C PHE A 225 6.52 -0.83 -3.36
N LEU A 226 6.94 -1.01 -4.62
CA LEU A 226 8.27 -0.66 -5.09
C LEU A 226 8.26 0.67 -5.85
N GLU A 227 9.40 1.33 -5.89
CA GLU A 227 9.61 2.46 -6.78
C GLU A 227 9.53 2.01 -8.26
N GLU A 228 8.96 2.85 -9.13
CA GLU A 228 8.83 2.60 -10.57
C GLU A 228 10.19 2.18 -11.20
N SER A 229 11.29 2.78 -10.73
CA SER A 229 12.64 2.46 -11.25
C SER A 229 13.10 1.03 -10.93
N ASP A 230 12.61 0.41 -9.86
CA ASP A 230 12.91 -0.98 -9.52
C ASP A 230 11.96 -1.95 -10.21
N CYS A 231 10.68 -1.58 -10.32
CA CYS A 231 9.71 -2.28 -11.17
C CYS A 231 10.25 -2.42 -12.60
N ASP A 232 10.79 -1.34 -13.17
CA ASP A 232 11.44 -1.33 -14.49
C ASP A 232 12.61 -2.32 -14.59
N LYS A 233 13.49 -2.34 -13.59
CA LYS A 233 14.66 -3.26 -13.56
C LYS A 233 14.21 -4.71 -13.55
N ILE A 234 13.28 -5.07 -12.66
CA ILE A 234 12.75 -6.43 -12.55
C ILE A 234 12.03 -6.82 -13.84
N PHE A 235 11.17 -5.94 -14.35
CA PHE A 235 10.40 -6.17 -15.56
C PHE A 235 11.32 -6.44 -16.76
N ILE A 236 12.29 -5.57 -17.02
CA ILE A 236 13.23 -5.74 -18.15
C ILE A 236 14.05 -7.04 -17.99
N ALA A 237 14.47 -7.37 -16.77
CA ALA A 237 15.26 -8.58 -16.52
C ALA A 237 14.45 -9.88 -16.71
N LYS A 238 13.14 -9.86 -16.41
CA LYS A 238 12.31 -11.06 -16.30
C LYS A 238 11.20 -11.17 -17.35
N MET A 239 10.94 -10.14 -18.16
CA MET A 239 9.80 -10.12 -19.09
C MET A 239 9.75 -11.30 -20.06
N LYS A 240 10.90 -11.91 -20.38
CA LYS A 240 10.99 -13.10 -21.27
C LYS A 240 10.74 -14.43 -20.54
N THR A 241 10.83 -14.45 -19.21
CA THR A 241 10.68 -15.67 -18.40
C THR A 241 9.32 -15.73 -17.70
N ILE A 242 8.65 -14.58 -17.52
CA ILE A 242 7.32 -14.49 -16.93
C ILE A 242 6.26 -14.95 -17.95
N PRO A 243 5.28 -15.77 -17.54
CA PRO A 243 4.15 -16.11 -18.41
C PRO A 243 3.44 -14.86 -18.93
N THR A 244 3.07 -14.85 -20.21
CA THR A 244 2.44 -13.67 -20.86
C THR A 244 1.18 -13.17 -20.16
N LYS A 245 0.40 -14.06 -19.54
CA LYS A 245 -0.78 -13.71 -18.72
C LYS A 245 -0.46 -12.89 -17.46
N ASP A 246 0.72 -13.11 -16.87
CA ASP A 246 1.15 -12.48 -15.63
C ASP A 246 1.91 -11.19 -15.94
N LEU A 247 2.55 -11.12 -17.13
CA LEU A 247 3.24 -9.94 -17.64
C LEU A 247 2.31 -8.72 -17.74
N THR A 248 1.07 -8.91 -18.21
CA THR A 248 0.10 -7.80 -18.38
C THR A 248 -0.32 -7.15 -17.05
N ALA A 249 -0.24 -7.89 -15.95
CA ALA A 249 -0.57 -7.36 -14.63
C ALA A 249 0.49 -6.37 -14.11
N LEU A 250 1.68 -6.34 -14.72
CA LEU A 250 2.79 -5.49 -14.30
C LEU A 250 2.78 -4.10 -14.96
N PHE A 251 2.07 -3.95 -16.09
CA PHE A 251 2.07 -2.73 -16.90
C PHE A 251 1.68 -1.44 -16.17
N PRO A 252 0.74 -1.44 -15.20
CA PRO A 252 0.41 -0.22 -14.47
C PRO A 252 1.55 0.36 -13.61
N PHE A 253 2.60 -0.42 -13.34
CA PHE A 253 3.65 -0.07 -12.38
C PHE A 253 5.03 0.16 -13.00
N VAL A 254 5.13 0.02 -14.33
CA VAL A 254 6.39 0.17 -15.08
C VAL A 254 6.29 1.36 -16.02
N SER A 255 7.42 1.99 -16.29
CA SER A 255 7.48 3.18 -17.12
C SER A 255 7.20 2.86 -18.59
N SER A 256 6.80 3.88 -19.35
CA SER A 256 6.66 3.78 -20.81
C SER A 256 7.97 3.33 -21.48
N ALA A 257 9.13 3.75 -20.96
CA ALA A 257 10.43 3.36 -21.51
C ALA A 257 10.72 1.85 -21.32
N ALA A 258 10.26 1.25 -20.22
CA ALA A 258 10.37 -0.20 -20.03
C ALA A 258 9.40 -0.96 -20.96
N LEU A 259 8.18 -0.44 -21.15
CA LEU A 259 7.22 -1.00 -22.09
C LEU A 259 7.69 -0.89 -23.55
N ASP A 260 8.36 0.19 -23.93
CA ASP A 260 8.95 0.35 -25.26
C ASP A 260 9.98 -0.74 -25.57
N LYS A 261 10.82 -1.10 -24.59
CA LYS A 261 11.77 -2.21 -24.72
C LYS A 261 11.05 -3.55 -24.90
N MET A 262 9.94 -3.76 -24.19
CA MET A 262 9.12 -4.97 -24.37
C MET A 262 8.50 -5.00 -25.78
N VAL A 263 8.05 -3.85 -26.28
CA VAL A 263 7.54 -3.73 -27.65
C VAL A 263 8.63 -4.06 -28.66
N ASP A 264 9.87 -3.60 -28.47
CA ASP A 264 10.98 -3.93 -29.37
C ASP A 264 11.19 -5.45 -29.46
N GLU A 265 11.20 -6.12 -28.32
CA GLU A 265 11.28 -7.58 -28.22
C GLU A 265 10.07 -8.29 -28.85
N TYR A 266 8.87 -7.70 -28.75
CA TYR A 266 7.67 -8.20 -29.43
C TYR A 266 7.79 -8.09 -30.95
N LEU A 267 8.31 -6.98 -31.46
CA LEU A 267 8.50 -6.75 -32.90
C LEU A 267 9.56 -7.70 -33.46
N ASP A 268 10.59 -8.02 -32.68
CA ASP A 268 11.62 -9.02 -32.99
C ASP A 268 11.10 -10.48 -32.94
N GLY A 269 9.85 -10.68 -32.50
CA GLY A 269 9.20 -12.00 -32.47
C GLY A 269 9.48 -12.81 -31.21
N ASN A 270 10.02 -12.19 -30.15
CA ASN A 270 10.40 -12.88 -28.91
C ASN A 270 9.22 -13.07 -27.94
N PHE A 271 8.00 -12.65 -28.30
CA PHE A 271 6.78 -12.82 -27.51
C PHE A 271 5.70 -13.57 -28.29
N GLU A 272 5.57 -14.88 -28.03
CA GLU A 272 4.48 -15.68 -28.57
C GLU A 272 3.19 -15.48 -27.75
N GLY A 273 2.08 -15.16 -28.42
CA GLY A 273 0.75 -15.11 -27.79
C GLY A 273 0.47 -13.91 -26.90
N LEU A 274 1.33 -12.88 -26.90
CA LEU A 274 1.07 -11.62 -26.18
C LEU A 274 -0.11 -10.87 -26.84
N ASN A 275 -1.15 -10.59 -26.05
CA ASN A 275 -2.30 -9.82 -26.54
C ASN A 275 -2.00 -8.32 -26.52
N MET A 276 -1.52 -7.79 -27.65
CA MET A 276 -1.20 -6.37 -27.81
C MET A 276 -2.38 -5.42 -27.53
N THR A 277 -3.63 -5.90 -27.68
CA THR A 277 -4.82 -5.10 -27.34
C THR A 277 -4.84 -4.70 -25.85
N ALA A 278 -4.33 -5.56 -24.97
CA ALA A 278 -4.21 -5.28 -23.54
C ALA A 278 -3.03 -4.37 -23.20
N VAL A 279 -2.05 -4.24 -24.10
CA VAL A 279 -0.84 -3.42 -23.91
C VAL A 279 -1.09 -1.97 -24.35
N TYR A 280 -1.84 -1.75 -25.44
CA TYR A 280 -2.03 -0.41 -26.03
C TYR A 280 -2.44 0.72 -25.06
N PRO A 281 -3.27 0.50 -24.03
CA PRO A 281 -3.62 1.57 -23.08
C PRO A 281 -2.44 2.15 -22.30
N PHE A 282 -1.34 1.40 -22.19
CA PHE A 282 -0.14 1.76 -21.41
C PHE A 282 1.00 2.31 -22.28
N LEU A 283 0.86 2.27 -23.61
CA LEU A 283 1.89 2.73 -24.54
C LEU A 283 1.67 4.18 -24.94
N ASP A 284 2.77 4.87 -25.21
CA ASP A 284 2.72 6.20 -25.77
C ASP A 284 2.37 6.19 -27.27
N GLN A 285 2.16 7.38 -27.83
CA GLN A 285 1.78 7.51 -29.23
C GLN A 285 2.92 7.13 -30.20
N GLU A 286 4.19 7.30 -29.81
CA GLU A 286 5.32 7.02 -30.69
C GLU A 286 5.52 5.52 -30.86
N THR A 287 5.41 4.77 -29.76
CA THR A 287 5.49 3.32 -29.73
C THR A 287 4.29 2.67 -30.42
N ILE A 288 3.08 3.22 -30.24
CA ILE A 288 1.90 2.77 -31.01
C ILE A 288 2.10 3.00 -32.51
N LYS A 289 2.66 4.15 -32.93
CA LYS A 289 2.98 4.40 -34.35
C LYS A 289 3.99 3.39 -34.89
N LYS A 290 5.02 3.06 -34.11
CA LYS A 290 6.03 2.07 -34.47
C LYS A 290 5.41 0.70 -34.73
N ILE A 291 4.55 0.23 -33.83
CA ILE A 291 3.81 -1.04 -33.98
C ILE A 291 2.91 -0.99 -35.23
N PHE A 292 2.17 0.09 -35.43
CA PHE A 292 1.28 0.25 -36.58
C PHE A 292 2.01 0.11 -37.92
N TYR A 293 3.15 0.80 -38.10
CA TYR A 293 3.92 0.69 -39.34
C TYR A 293 4.55 -0.69 -39.54
N HIS A 294 4.96 -1.34 -38.45
CA HIS A 294 5.47 -2.71 -38.51
C HIS A 294 4.40 -3.70 -39.00
N GLU A 295 3.19 -3.64 -38.44
CA GLU A 295 2.08 -4.52 -38.83
C GLU A 295 1.60 -4.25 -40.27
N LEU A 296 1.62 -3.00 -40.74
CA LEU A 296 1.37 -2.69 -42.16
C LEU A 296 2.39 -3.32 -43.11
N ASN A 297 3.67 -3.39 -42.70
CA ASN A 297 4.73 -3.96 -43.52
C ASN A 297 4.71 -5.49 -43.54
N LYS A 298 4.18 -6.14 -42.50
CA LYS A 298 3.95 -7.60 -42.47
C LYS A 298 2.80 -8.07 -43.37
N GLN A 299 1.85 -7.19 -43.73
CA GLN A 299 0.69 -7.51 -44.58
C GLN A 299 1.00 -7.45 -46.09
N LYS A 300 2.27 -7.39 -46.49
CA LYS A 300 2.74 -7.52 -47.88
C LYS A 300 3.48 -8.83 -48.07
#